data_AF-A0A4Y2UXT7-F1
#
_entry.id   AF-A0A4Y2UXT7-F1
#
_cell.length_a   1.000
_cell.length_b   1.000
_cell.length_c   1.000
_cell.angle_alpha   90.00
_cell.angle_beta   90.00
_cell.angle_gamma   90.00
#
_symmetry.space_group_name_H-M   'P 1'
#
loop_
_entity.id
_entity.type
_entity.pdbx_description
1 polymer ?
#
loop_
_entity_poly.entity_id
_entity_poly.type
_entity_poly.pdbx_seq_one_letter_code
_entity_poly.pdbx_strand_id
1 'polypeptide(L)'
;MERLIVSKGIYFDGRKDNTIFQEKIGAKIYRRIRKEEHISVIHEPGGQYIGHITPASGIGSDIAKWSLKYLEDNNVAINELEAIGCDGTATNTGWRNGVIRNI
;
A
#
# COMPACT_ATOMS: atom_id res chain seq x y z
N MET A 1 8.88 -19.30 -13.18
CA MET A 1 9.80 -18.16 -13.06
C MET A 1 8.96 -16.96 -12.69
N GLU A 2 9.16 -16.39 -11.50
CA GLU A 2 8.55 -15.11 -11.17
C GLU A 2 9.12 -14.04 -12.09
N ARG A 3 8.24 -13.26 -12.71
CA ARG A 3 8.62 -12.22 -13.68
C ARG A 3 8.94 -10.95 -12.91
N LEU A 4 10.16 -10.42 -13.07
CA LEU A 4 10.53 -9.10 -12.58
C LEU A 4 9.59 -8.04 -13.19
N ILE A 5 8.98 -7.23 -12.34
CA ILE A 5 8.17 -6.08 -12.75
C ILE A 5 9.10 -4.88 -12.84
N VAL A 6 9.47 -4.50 -14.06
CA VAL A 6 10.25 -3.28 -14.30
C VAL A 6 9.26 -2.13 -14.48
N SER A 7 9.34 -1.13 -13.60
CA SER A 7 8.47 0.03 -13.62
C SER A 7 9.28 1.30 -13.40
N LYS A 8 9.05 2.30 -14.26
CA LYS A 8 9.64 3.64 -14.10
C LYS A 8 8.83 4.50 -13.13
N GLY A 9 7.58 4.17 -12.87
CA GLY A 9 6.75 4.94 -11.96
C GLY A 9 5.67 4.11 -11.30
N ILE A 10 5.36 4.43 -10.06
CA ILE A 10 4.19 3.88 -9.38
C ILE A 10 3.29 5.00 -8.90
N TYR A 11 2.01 4.71 -8.77
CA TYR A 11 1.06 5.55 -8.08
C TYR A 11 0.39 4.74 -6.98
N PHE A 12 0.17 5.36 -5.83
CA PHE A 12 -0.61 4.74 -4.76
C PHE A 12 -1.77 5.63 -4.33
N ASP A 13 -2.88 4.98 -4.04
CA ASP A 13 -4.07 5.62 -3.47
C ASP A 13 -4.79 4.63 -2.57
N GLY A 14 -5.51 5.14 -1.58
CA GLY A 14 -6.14 4.29 -0.60
C GLY A 14 -7.21 4.96 0.22
N ARG A 15 -7.87 4.13 1.02
CA ARG A 15 -8.95 4.56 1.89
C ARG A 15 -9.00 3.71 3.14
N LYS A 16 -9.39 4.35 4.24
CA LYS A 16 -9.70 3.67 5.50
C LYS A 16 -11.16 3.22 5.51
N ASP A 17 -11.41 1.93 5.45
CA ASP A 17 -12.76 1.37 5.36
C ASP A 17 -13.01 0.26 6.40
N ASN A 18 -14.29 -0.10 6.55
CA ASN A 18 -14.73 -1.20 7.40
C ASN A 18 -14.52 -2.53 6.66
N THR A 19 -13.58 -3.35 7.12
CA THR A 19 -13.35 -4.71 6.63
C THR A 19 -14.13 -5.72 7.46
N ILE A 20 -14.84 -6.62 6.79
CA ILE A 20 -15.48 -7.77 7.41
C ILE A 20 -14.48 -8.93 7.48
N PHE A 21 -14.33 -9.55 8.64
CA PHE A 21 -13.51 -10.74 8.80
C PHE A 21 -14.23 -11.81 9.65
N GLN A 22 -13.74 -13.04 9.57
CA GLN A 22 -14.24 -14.15 10.37
C GLN A 22 -13.29 -14.45 11.52
N GLU A 23 -13.84 -14.53 12.72
CA GLU A 23 -13.11 -14.86 13.94
C GLU A 23 -13.61 -16.20 14.48
N LYS A 24 -12.70 -17.17 14.65
CA LYS A 24 -13.03 -18.47 15.24
C LYS A 24 -12.84 -18.42 16.76
N ILE A 25 -13.93 -18.62 17.51
CA ILE A 25 -13.90 -18.70 18.98
C ILE A 25 -14.41 -20.10 19.37
N GLY A 26 -13.49 -20.94 19.82
CA GLY A 26 -13.76 -22.37 20.05
C GLY A 26 -14.14 -23.09 18.76
N ALA A 27 -15.30 -23.75 18.75
CA ALA A 27 -15.84 -24.44 17.57
C ALA A 27 -16.71 -23.55 16.66
N LYS A 28 -16.97 -22.28 17.03
CA LYS A 28 -17.87 -21.37 16.31
C LYS A 28 -17.10 -20.31 15.52
N ILE A 29 -17.64 -19.88 14.39
CA ILE A 29 -17.11 -18.80 13.54
C ILE A 29 -18.07 -17.61 13.62
N TYR A 30 -17.53 -16.43 13.93
CA TYR A 30 -18.28 -15.18 14.06
C TYR A 30 -17.84 -14.18 13.00
N ARG A 31 -18.80 -13.44 12.45
CA ARG A 31 -18.53 -12.30 11.58
C ARG A 31 -18.20 -11.08 12.44
N ARG A 32 -17.06 -10.45 12.19
CA ARG A 32 -16.58 -9.22 12.85
C ARG A 32 -16.29 -8.13 11.82
N ILE A 33 -16.18 -6.90 12.29
CA ILE A 33 -15.81 -5.73 11.49
C ILE A 33 -14.64 -5.03 12.17
N ARG A 34 -13.64 -4.62 11.39
CA ARG A 34 -12.52 -3.77 11.82
C ARG A 34 -12.31 -2.63 10.83
N LYS A 35 -11.74 -1.52 11.28
CA LYS A 35 -11.30 -0.44 10.38
C LYS A 35 -9.87 -0.69 9.95
N GLU A 36 -9.62 -0.69 8.65
CA GLU A 36 -8.31 -0.93 8.06
C GLU A 36 -8.03 0.08 6.95
N GLU A 37 -6.74 0.38 6.76
CA GLU A 37 -6.27 1.08 5.58
C GLU A 37 -6.15 0.09 4.43
N HIS A 38 -6.65 0.45 3.25
CA HIS A 38 -6.45 -0.33 2.02
C HIS A 38 -5.83 0.60 0.98
N ILE A 39 -4.57 0.35 0.65
CA ILE A 39 -3.80 1.18 -0.28
C ILE A 39 -3.48 0.34 -1.49
N SER A 40 -4.03 0.75 -2.62
CA SER A 40 -3.72 0.18 -3.93
C SER A 40 -2.43 0.79 -4.48
N VAL A 41 -1.67 -0.02 -5.19
CA VAL A 41 -0.45 0.37 -5.90
C VAL A 41 -0.62 -0.02 -7.37
N ILE A 42 -0.44 0.96 -8.24
CA ILE A 42 -0.56 0.81 -9.69
C ILE A 42 0.74 1.20 -10.38
N HIS A 43 0.93 0.67 -11.58
CA HIS A 43 2.01 0.99 -12.49
C HIS A 43 1.75 2.29 -13.23
N GLU A 44 2.80 3.08 -13.44
CA GLU A 44 2.79 4.21 -14.35
C GLU A 44 3.93 4.11 -15.39
N PRO A 45 3.66 4.45 -16.67
CA PRO A 45 2.37 4.87 -17.21
C PRO A 45 1.39 3.70 -17.41
N GLY A 46 0.08 3.99 -17.38
CA GLY A 46 -0.98 3.06 -17.83
C GLY A 46 -1.87 2.50 -16.73
N GLY A 47 -1.59 2.83 -15.47
CA GLY A 47 -2.46 2.55 -14.33
C GLY A 47 -2.73 1.07 -14.07
N GLN A 48 -1.83 0.17 -14.48
CA GLN A 48 -2.05 -1.26 -14.27
C GLN A 48 -1.92 -1.59 -12.79
N TYR A 49 -2.93 -2.25 -12.22
CA TYR A 49 -2.89 -2.72 -10.83
C TYR A 49 -1.73 -3.70 -10.61
N ILE A 50 -0.87 -3.39 -9.64
CA ILE A 50 0.25 -4.25 -9.22
C ILE A 50 -0.12 -4.97 -7.93
N GLY A 51 -0.78 -4.27 -6.99
CA GLY A 51 -1.22 -4.87 -5.73
C GLY A 51 -1.87 -3.92 -4.75
N HIS A 52 -2.05 -4.39 -3.53
CA HIS A 52 -2.50 -3.58 -2.41
C HIS A 52 -1.75 -3.94 -1.12
N ILE A 53 -1.68 -2.98 -0.21
CA ILE A 53 -1.17 -3.14 1.15
C ILE A 53 -2.23 -2.73 2.17
N THR A 54 -2.18 -3.39 3.33
CA THR A 54 -3.02 -3.09 4.50
C THR A 54 -2.12 -2.74 5.67
N PRO A 55 -1.57 -1.51 5.73
CA PRO A 55 -0.65 -1.12 6.79
C PRO A 55 -1.36 -1.11 8.14
N ALA A 56 -0.60 -1.37 9.20
CA ALA A 56 -1.12 -1.41 10.57
C ALA A 56 -1.71 -0.06 11.05
N SER A 57 -1.28 1.05 10.44
CA SER A 57 -1.80 2.38 10.70
C SER A 57 -1.85 3.24 9.42
N GLY A 58 -2.65 4.31 9.45
CA GLY A 58 -2.73 5.31 8.38
C GLY A 58 -1.68 6.42 8.52
N ILE A 59 -0.59 6.18 9.26
CA ILE A 59 0.51 7.13 9.42
C ILE A 59 1.43 7.00 8.20
N GLY A 60 1.86 8.13 7.62
CA GLY A 60 2.63 8.11 6.38
C GLY A 60 3.93 7.29 6.44
N SER A 61 4.64 7.26 7.57
CA SER A 61 5.81 6.40 7.77
C SER A 61 5.49 4.90 7.72
N ASP A 62 4.35 4.49 8.28
CA ASP A 62 3.94 3.08 8.25
C ASP A 62 3.53 2.68 6.84
N ILE A 63 2.76 3.54 6.16
CA ILE A 63 2.39 3.35 4.76
C ILE A 63 3.65 3.22 3.89
N ALA A 64 4.61 4.14 4.01
CA ALA A 64 5.86 4.10 3.26
C ALA A 64 6.64 2.79 3.47
N LYS A 65 6.79 2.37 4.73
CA LYS A 65 7.45 1.12 5.09
C LYS A 65 6.77 -0.10 4.45
N TRP A 66 5.45 -0.17 4.51
CA TRP A 66 4.69 -1.27 3.92
C TRP A 66 4.72 -1.23 2.38
N SER A 67 4.70 -0.05 1.77
CA SER A 67 4.84 0.12 0.32
C SER A 67 6.20 -0.38 -0.17
N LEU A 68 7.29 0.07 0.44
CA LEU A 68 8.65 -0.38 0.07
C LEU A 68 8.80 -1.89 0.22
N LYS A 69 8.35 -2.44 1.36
CA LYS A 69 8.36 -3.88 1.59
C LYS A 69 7.57 -4.65 0.52
N TYR A 70 6.40 -4.15 0.15
CA TYR A 70 5.58 -4.78 -0.88
C TYR A 70 6.30 -4.82 -2.23
N LEU A 71 6.95 -3.73 -2.63
CA LEU A 71 7.72 -3.67 -3.89
C LEU A 71 8.88 -4.67 -3.89
N GLU A 72 9.61 -4.79 -2.78
CA GLU A 72 10.69 -5.77 -2.60
C GLU A 72 10.16 -7.21 -2.69
N ASP A 73 9.10 -7.54 -1.94
CA ASP A 73 8.54 -8.88 -1.86
C ASP A 73 7.90 -9.34 -3.19
N ASN A 74 7.46 -8.41 -4.05
CA ASN A 74 6.76 -8.72 -5.30
C ASN A 74 7.65 -8.51 -6.55
N ASN A 75 8.97 -8.51 -6.38
CA ASN A 75 9.96 -8.36 -7.45
C ASN A 75 9.66 -7.14 -8.35
N VAL A 76 9.27 -6.00 -7.75
CA VAL A 76 9.24 -4.72 -8.46
C VAL A 76 10.66 -4.14 -8.39
N ALA A 77 11.23 -3.80 -9.54
CA ALA A 77 12.58 -3.27 -9.62
C ALA A 77 12.66 -1.84 -9.06
N ILE A 78 12.78 -1.69 -7.74
CA ILE A 78 12.83 -0.39 -7.04
C ILE A 78 13.97 0.49 -7.57
N ASN A 79 15.10 -0.11 -7.95
CA ASN A 79 16.26 0.61 -8.49
C ASN A 79 16.00 1.28 -9.85
N GLU A 80 14.96 0.85 -10.58
CA GLU A 80 14.56 1.41 -11.88
C GLU A 80 13.43 2.45 -11.73
N LEU A 81 12.97 2.71 -10.50
CA LEU A 81 11.87 3.62 -10.22
C LEU A 81 12.33 5.07 -10.32
N GLU A 82 11.73 5.83 -11.22
CA GLU A 82 12.01 7.25 -11.45
C GLU A 82 10.99 8.16 -10.76
N ALA A 83 9.77 7.67 -10.52
CA ALA A 83 8.67 8.46 -9.96
C ALA A 83 7.76 7.68 -8.99
N ILE A 84 7.30 8.37 -7.95
CA ILE A 84 6.24 7.90 -7.04
C ILE A 84 5.17 8.98 -6.95
N GLY A 85 3.96 8.64 -7.38
CA GLY A 85 2.80 9.51 -7.32
C GLY A 85 1.80 9.11 -6.24
N CYS A 86 1.05 10.10 -5.76
CA CYS A 86 -0.07 9.95 -4.83
C CYS A 86 -0.97 11.19 -4.89
N ASP A 87 -2.08 11.16 -4.16
CA ASP A 87 -2.91 12.34 -3.97
C ASP A 87 -2.26 13.38 -3.02
N GLY A 88 -2.77 14.61 -3.05
CA GLY A 88 -2.21 15.74 -2.29
C GLY A 88 -2.57 15.78 -0.81
N THR A 89 -2.93 14.66 -0.17
CA THR A 89 -3.31 14.66 1.25
C THR A 89 -2.12 14.92 2.16
N ALA A 90 -2.37 15.46 3.35
CA ALA A 90 -1.33 15.69 4.36
C ALA A 90 -0.64 14.39 4.80
N THR A 91 -1.36 13.26 4.79
CA THR A 91 -0.78 11.93 5.07
C THR A 91 0.21 11.50 4.00
N ASN A 92 -0.06 11.81 2.72
CA ASN A 92 0.79 11.38 1.62
C ASN A 92 1.95 12.35 1.36
N THR A 93 1.70 13.66 1.43
CA THR A 93 2.65 14.71 1.03
C THR A 93 3.15 15.60 2.17
N GLY A 94 2.71 15.36 3.42
CA GLY A 94 3.07 16.20 4.56
C GLY A 94 4.56 16.22 4.89
N TRP A 95 5.08 17.37 5.31
CA TRP A 95 6.52 17.56 5.54
C TRP A 95 7.09 16.85 6.77
N ARG A 96 6.28 16.60 7.82
CA ARG A 96 6.74 15.94 9.06
C ARG A 96 6.70 14.41 8.98
N ASN A 97 5.70 13.86 8.30
CA ASN A 97 5.49 12.43 8.27
C ASN A 97 4.66 11.95 7.07
N GLY A 98 4.77 12.66 5.95
CA GLY A 98 4.13 12.26 4.70
C GLY A 98 4.74 10.96 4.18
N VAL A 99 3.95 10.15 3.48
CA VAL A 99 4.43 8.93 2.82
C VAL A 99 5.65 9.23 1.95
N ILE A 100 5.56 10.22 1.06
CA ILE A 100 6.65 10.60 0.13
C ILE A 100 7.90 11.06 0.88
N ARG A 101 7.77 11.60 2.10
CA ARG A 101 8.91 12.03 2.92
C ARG A 101 9.65 10.86 3.58
N ASN A 102 8.99 9.71 3.70
CA ASN A 102 9.48 8.50 4.38
C ASN A 102 9.82 7.36 3.41
N ILE A 103 9.68 7.57 2.09
CA ILE A 103 10.16 6.66 1.07
C ILE A 103 11.62 6.99 0.72
#